data_AF-A0A419V4R4-F1
#
_entry.id   AF-A0A419V4R4-F1
#
_cell.length_a   1.000
_cell.length_b   1.000
_cell.length_c   1.000
_cell.angle_alpha   90.00
_cell.angle_beta   90.00
_cell.angle_gamma   90.00
#
_symmetry.space_group_name_H-M   'P 1'
#
loop_
_entity.id
_entity.type
_entity.pdbx_description
1 polymer ?
#
loop_
_entity_poly.entity_id
_entity_poly.type
_entity_poly.pdbx_seq_one_letter_code
_entity_poly.pdbx_strand_id
1 'polypeptide(L)'
;MIYQLKLQIKQSKPPVWRRVQLDSQTSLADVHSVIATSFLLEEKASYTFSINNTSLDSNASLDSVLKEEKDQAIYDSGADSEAGYIVQLEKVAEADPKKTYPLCIKVTKPLAQHGEDFNETQEKHRLNEAFASLQQGESSEDSSSHDNSISVPGIPASEQASASEWKNLFEKAKTFYHQAPWERIEDQEIFIVRDEQTDQTAYCSILKGNTSVHGIAVYHGEEGKDALYSLLHGNNYQALHQKCIILTFDSREDLETEDARIIDESGAAFGEGQEWPVIRSMLPGYYPWFLTSSETIFMTKVLEQAAVVDEHVRNDSSFLEETPKKQRRARLYTNGAWIDTELPFTSSDEPLRYTGGLKVDQWTMTRLQQQPQIKTKLALGVFTLPNALQSEEEERPLLVESSIWFNAANEKMIDHKEFPFLKRAAYLQNKLVNIIFNHLKGRPSQILAADPEICDILMPVAKQIGVEVYLTSKLPPMEKLMKQMAKSK
;
A
#
# COMPACT_ATOMS: atom_id res chain seq x y z
N MET A 1 -4.25 -38.08 -2.91
CA MET A 1 -4.99 -37.71 -4.14
C MET A 1 -5.37 -36.25 -4.00
N ILE A 2 -5.63 -35.53 -5.08
CA ILE A 2 -6.05 -34.11 -5.00
C ILE A 2 -7.55 -34.00 -5.18
N TYR A 3 -8.19 -33.39 -4.21
CA TYR A 3 -9.61 -33.06 -4.21
C TYR A 3 -9.79 -31.64 -4.71
N GLN A 4 -10.57 -31.47 -5.78
CA GLN A 4 -11.05 -30.17 -6.20
C GLN A 4 -12.38 -29.88 -5.51
N LEU A 5 -12.37 -28.92 -4.58
CA LEU A 5 -13.54 -28.49 -3.84
C LEU A 5 -14.10 -27.20 -4.42
N LYS A 6 -15.43 -27.10 -4.43
CA LYS A 6 -16.16 -25.84 -4.57
C LYS A 6 -16.64 -25.39 -3.20
N LEU A 7 -16.12 -24.26 -2.74
CA LEU A 7 -16.51 -23.61 -1.49
C LEU A 7 -17.49 -22.47 -1.83
N GLN A 8 -18.71 -22.49 -1.31
CA GLN A 8 -19.76 -21.55 -1.71
C GLN A 8 -20.52 -20.97 -0.52
N ILE A 9 -20.75 -19.66 -0.51
CA ILE A 9 -21.65 -19.01 0.46
C ILE A 9 -23.10 -19.46 0.19
N LYS A 10 -23.75 -20.06 1.19
CA LYS A 10 -25.14 -20.51 1.13
C LYS A 10 -26.06 -19.32 0.85
N GLN A 11 -27.03 -19.53 -0.04
CA GLN A 11 -28.05 -18.53 -0.41
C GLN A 11 -27.55 -17.20 -1.02
N SER A 12 -26.26 -17.05 -1.34
CA SER A 12 -25.74 -15.88 -2.06
C SER A 12 -26.37 -15.69 -3.45
N LYS A 13 -26.78 -14.46 -3.78
CA LYS A 13 -27.36 -14.07 -5.07
C LYS A 13 -26.73 -12.75 -5.58
N PRO A 14 -25.92 -12.77 -6.66
CA PRO A 14 -25.48 -13.95 -7.43
C PRO A 14 -24.58 -14.89 -6.59
N PRO A 15 -24.41 -16.17 -7.00
CA PRO A 15 -23.61 -17.13 -6.22
C PRO A 15 -22.14 -16.70 -6.09
N VAL A 16 -21.65 -16.62 -4.85
CA VAL A 16 -20.25 -16.33 -4.51
C VAL A 16 -19.56 -17.63 -4.09
N TRP A 17 -18.51 -18.00 -4.81
CA TRP A 17 -17.76 -19.24 -4.53
C TRP A 17 -16.29 -19.14 -4.91
N ARG A 18 -15.51 -20.08 -4.37
CA ARG A 18 -14.09 -20.32 -4.65
C ARG A 18 -13.93 -21.79 -5.06
N ARG A 19 -12.95 -22.07 -5.92
CA ARG A 19 -12.56 -23.43 -6.27
C ARG A 19 -11.12 -23.66 -5.87
N VAL A 20 -10.92 -24.62 -4.96
CA VAL A 20 -9.63 -24.90 -4.33
C VAL A 20 -9.29 -26.38 -4.54
N GLN A 21 -8.00 -26.67 -4.68
CA GLN A 21 -7.45 -28.02 -4.74
C GLN A 21 -6.66 -28.31 -3.46
N LEU A 22 -6.94 -29.43 -2.82
CA LEU A 22 -6.37 -29.85 -1.52
C LEU A 22 -5.94 -31.31 -1.58
N ASP A 23 -5.04 -31.72 -0.68
CA ASP A 23 -4.79 -33.15 -0.49
C ASP A 23 -6.03 -33.81 0.12
N SER A 24 -6.35 -35.01 -0.34
CA SER A 24 -7.48 -35.80 0.15
C SER A 24 -7.36 -36.14 1.65
N GLN A 25 -6.14 -36.12 2.20
CA GLN A 25 -5.85 -36.34 3.62
C GLN A 25 -5.92 -35.07 4.47
N THR A 26 -6.11 -33.88 3.88
CA THR A 26 -6.22 -32.63 4.63
C THR A 26 -7.34 -32.72 5.68
N SER A 27 -7.06 -32.32 6.92
CA SER A 27 -8.02 -32.39 8.02
C SER A 27 -9.14 -31.35 7.86
N LEU A 28 -10.31 -31.58 8.45
CA LEU A 28 -11.37 -30.58 8.44
C LEU A 28 -10.96 -29.28 9.17
N ALA A 29 -10.00 -29.34 10.12
CA ALA A 29 -9.41 -28.16 10.75
C ALA A 29 -8.61 -27.32 9.74
N ASP A 30 -7.78 -27.95 8.91
CA ASP A 30 -7.04 -27.24 7.86
C ASP A 30 -7.98 -26.73 6.76
N VAL A 31 -9.03 -27.49 6.46
CA VAL A 31 -10.11 -27.04 5.55
C VAL A 31 -10.81 -25.81 6.13
N HIS A 32 -10.99 -25.73 7.46
CA HIS A 32 -11.51 -24.54 8.11
C HIS A 32 -10.60 -23.33 7.83
N SER A 33 -9.28 -23.44 8.03
CA SER A 33 -8.35 -22.34 7.71
C SER A 33 -8.44 -21.93 6.24
N VAL A 34 -8.50 -22.90 5.32
CA VAL A 34 -8.67 -22.64 3.88
C VAL A 34 -9.98 -21.90 3.59
N ILE A 35 -11.08 -22.25 4.25
CA ILE A 35 -12.37 -21.56 4.11
C ILE A 35 -12.31 -20.15 4.73
N ALA A 36 -11.74 -20.02 5.92
CA ALA A 36 -11.59 -18.74 6.62
C ALA A 36 -10.80 -17.74 5.76
N THR A 37 -9.65 -18.17 5.24
CA THR A 37 -8.83 -17.40 4.29
C THR A 37 -9.58 -17.09 2.98
N SER A 38 -10.34 -18.05 2.46
CA SER A 38 -11.10 -17.90 1.21
C SER A 38 -12.18 -16.81 1.25
N PHE A 39 -12.74 -16.56 2.44
CA PHE A 39 -13.88 -15.67 2.64
C PHE A 39 -13.62 -14.55 3.66
N LEU A 40 -12.36 -14.34 4.07
CA LEU A 40 -11.96 -13.33 5.06
C LEU A 40 -12.78 -13.42 6.36
N LEU A 41 -12.93 -14.64 6.87
CA LEU A 41 -13.66 -14.86 8.12
C LEU A 41 -12.76 -14.54 9.31
N GLU A 42 -13.30 -13.83 10.30
CA GLU A 42 -12.64 -13.68 11.60
C GLU A 42 -12.44 -15.07 12.22
N GLU A 43 -11.21 -15.41 12.60
CA GLU A 43 -10.94 -16.64 13.34
C GLU A 43 -11.57 -16.54 14.74
N LYS A 44 -12.66 -17.28 14.95
CA LYS A 44 -13.36 -17.39 16.23
C LYS A 44 -13.17 -18.77 16.83
N ALA A 45 -13.34 -18.85 18.14
CA ALA A 45 -13.07 -20.05 18.93
C ALA A 45 -13.93 -21.30 18.61
N SER A 46 -14.93 -21.22 17.71
CA SER A 46 -15.80 -22.34 17.38
C SER A 46 -16.28 -22.33 15.93
N TYR A 47 -16.08 -23.44 15.20
CA TYR A 47 -16.67 -23.74 13.89
C TYR A 47 -17.24 -25.17 13.90
N THR A 48 -18.12 -25.49 12.95
CA THR A 48 -18.63 -26.86 12.78
C THR A 48 -18.72 -27.26 11.31
N PHE A 49 -18.41 -28.54 11.04
CA PHE A 49 -18.74 -29.19 9.78
C PHE A 49 -19.86 -30.19 10.00
N SER A 50 -20.81 -30.29 9.09
CA SER A 50 -21.90 -31.28 9.20
C SER A 50 -22.34 -31.87 7.86
N ILE A 51 -22.75 -33.13 7.91
CA ILE A 51 -23.44 -33.83 6.81
C ILE A 51 -24.76 -34.35 7.37
N ASN A 52 -25.87 -34.09 6.67
CA ASN A 52 -27.22 -34.50 7.11
C ASN A 52 -27.53 -34.11 8.57
N ASN A 53 -27.15 -32.89 8.98
CA ASN A 53 -27.27 -32.35 10.34
C ASN A 53 -26.49 -33.12 11.43
N THR A 54 -25.55 -33.98 11.05
CA THR A 54 -24.63 -34.64 11.99
C THR A 54 -23.30 -33.91 11.97
N SER A 55 -22.85 -33.43 13.13
CA SER A 55 -21.54 -32.77 13.28
C SER A 55 -20.40 -33.76 13.03
N LEU A 56 -19.35 -33.29 12.37
CA LEU A 56 -18.14 -34.03 12.07
C LEU A 56 -17.02 -33.64 13.04
N ASP A 57 -16.07 -34.56 13.24
CA ASP A 57 -14.84 -34.31 13.98
C ASP A 57 -13.92 -33.43 13.13
N SER A 58 -13.38 -32.35 13.71
CA SER A 58 -12.44 -31.45 13.03
C SER A 58 -11.15 -32.14 12.59
N ASN A 59 -10.76 -33.23 13.27
CA ASN A 59 -9.56 -33.99 12.91
C ASN A 59 -9.81 -35.02 11.79
N ALA A 60 -11.06 -35.19 11.33
CA ALA A 60 -11.36 -36.08 10.22
C ALA A 60 -10.75 -35.56 8.91
N SER A 61 -10.20 -36.46 8.09
CA SER A 61 -9.66 -36.12 6.77
C SER A 61 -10.77 -35.92 5.74
N LEU A 62 -10.53 -35.13 4.70
CA LEU A 62 -11.47 -34.87 3.60
C LEU A 62 -12.00 -36.16 2.95
N ASP A 63 -11.15 -37.15 2.72
CA ASP A 63 -11.52 -38.42 2.09
C ASP A 63 -12.37 -39.35 2.97
N SER A 64 -12.31 -39.17 4.29
CA SER A 64 -13.18 -39.89 5.22
C SER A 64 -14.61 -39.34 5.20
N VAL A 65 -14.77 -38.07 4.80
CA VAL A 65 -16.01 -37.29 4.84
C VAL A 65 -16.68 -37.17 3.46
N LEU A 66 -15.91 -36.84 2.41
CA LEU A 66 -16.37 -36.67 1.03
C LEU A 66 -15.76 -37.79 0.17
N LYS A 67 -16.57 -38.79 -0.18
CA LYS A 67 -16.12 -40.04 -0.81
C LYS A 67 -16.29 -40.02 -2.31
N GLU A 68 -17.37 -39.44 -2.80
CA GLU A 68 -17.73 -39.42 -4.21
C GLU A 68 -17.90 -37.98 -4.73
N GLU A 69 -17.64 -37.78 -6.02
CA GLU A 69 -17.92 -36.50 -6.66
C GLU A 69 -19.40 -36.12 -6.45
N LYS A 70 -19.64 -34.86 -6.09
CA LYS A 70 -20.91 -34.26 -5.66
C LYS A 70 -21.28 -34.45 -4.19
N ASP A 71 -20.47 -35.15 -3.40
CA ASP A 71 -20.62 -35.12 -1.95
C ASP A 71 -20.50 -33.69 -1.43
N GLN A 72 -21.30 -33.37 -0.40
CA GLN A 72 -21.40 -32.05 0.17
C GLN A 72 -21.37 -32.12 1.70
N ALA A 73 -20.58 -31.23 2.30
CA ALA A 73 -20.65 -30.89 3.71
C ALA A 73 -21.08 -29.42 3.88
N ILE A 74 -21.72 -29.13 5.01
CA ILE A 74 -22.03 -27.77 5.42
C ILE A 74 -20.99 -27.34 6.44
N TYR A 75 -20.36 -26.20 6.19
CA TYR A 75 -19.47 -25.53 7.13
C TYR A 75 -20.19 -24.32 7.72
N ASP A 76 -20.13 -24.19 9.05
CA ASP A 76 -20.69 -23.08 9.82
C ASP A 76 -19.57 -22.47 10.69
N SER A 77 -19.37 -21.16 10.57
CA SER A 77 -18.33 -20.41 11.27
C SER A 77 -18.73 -19.94 12.67
N GLY A 78 -19.92 -20.30 13.18
CA GLY A 78 -20.32 -20.08 14.58
C GLY A 78 -20.70 -18.64 14.95
N ALA A 79 -20.87 -17.73 13.99
CA ALA A 79 -21.38 -16.38 14.21
C ALA A 79 -22.90 -16.31 13.93
N ASP A 80 -23.60 -15.34 14.51
CA ASP A 80 -25.01 -14.94 14.23
C ASP A 80 -25.29 -14.56 12.75
N SER A 81 -24.45 -14.99 11.80
CA SER A 81 -24.67 -14.83 10.37
C SER A 81 -25.54 -15.98 9.84
N GLU A 82 -26.64 -15.65 9.20
CA GLU A 82 -27.47 -16.57 8.41
C GLU A 82 -26.73 -17.23 7.21
N ALA A 83 -25.41 -17.10 7.10
CA ALA A 83 -24.58 -17.53 5.97
C ALA A 83 -23.73 -18.77 6.30
N GLY A 84 -24.32 -19.96 6.16
CA GLY A 84 -23.52 -21.20 6.09
C GLY A 84 -22.71 -21.29 4.79
N TYR A 85 -21.77 -22.22 4.72
CA TYR A 85 -20.98 -22.50 3.51
C TYR A 85 -21.21 -23.94 3.04
N ILE A 86 -21.20 -24.15 1.73
CA ILE A 86 -21.27 -25.47 1.12
C ILE A 86 -19.86 -25.83 0.66
N VAL A 87 -19.35 -26.97 1.14
CA VAL A 87 -18.10 -27.59 0.71
C VAL A 87 -18.47 -28.79 -0.16
N GLN A 88 -18.27 -28.68 -1.48
CA GLN A 88 -18.64 -29.72 -2.42
C GLN A 88 -17.41 -30.31 -3.12
N LEU A 89 -17.30 -31.64 -3.14
CA LEU A 89 -16.30 -32.33 -3.97
C LEU A 89 -16.73 -32.30 -5.44
N GLU A 90 -15.96 -31.65 -6.32
CA GLU A 90 -16.26 -31.57 -7.74
C GLU A 90 -15.46 -32.57 -8.58
N LYS A 91 -14.22 -32.86 -8.19
CA LYS A 91 -13.32 -33.73 -8.96
C LYS A 91 -12.24 -34.35 -8.07
N VAL A 92 -11.90 -35.61 -8.34
CA VAL A 92 -10.70 -36.28 -7.78
C VAL A 92 -9.66 -36.47 -8.87
N ALA A 93 -8.40 -36.12 -8.60
CA ALA A 93 -7.29 -36.25 -9.56
C ALA A 93 -5.98 -36.66 -8.87
N GLU A 94 -5.01 -37.15 -9.65
CA GLU A 94 -3.64 -37.35 -9.18
C GLU A 94 -2.95 -36.01 -8.91
N ALA A 95 -2.02 -36.01 -7.95
CA ALA A 95 -1.22 -34.82 -7.64
C ALA A 95 -0.31 -34.47 -8.81
N ASP A 96 -0.27 -33.18 -9.17
CA ASP A 96 0.68 -32.66 -10.14
C ASP A 96 1.99 -32.36 -9.41
N PRO A 97 3.10 -33.05 -9.72
CA PRO A 97 4.37 -32.87 -8.99
C PRO A 97 4.98 -31.47 -9.16
N LYS A 98 4.45 -30.64 -10.07
CA LYS A 98 4.89 -29.25 -10.27
C LYS A 98 4.05 -28.23 -9.50
N LYS A 99 3.03 -28.64 -8.75
CA LYS A 99 2.13 -27.76 -8.02
C LYS A 99 2.22 -28.02 -6.52
N THR A 100 2.06 -26.94 -5.76
CA THR A 100 1.85 -26.97 -4.32
C THR A 100 0.37 -26.80 -4.01
N TYR A 101 -0.09 -27.43 -2.93
CA TYR A 101 -1.47 -27.38 -2.45
C TYR A 101 -1.45 -26.92 -0.99
N PRO A 102 -2.46 -26.17 -0.49
CA PRO A 102 -3.71 -25.78 -1.15
C PRO A 102 -3.54 -24.83 -2.34
N LEU A 103 -4.39 -24.99 -3.36
CA LEU A 103 -4.33 -24.17 -4.58
C LEU A 103 -5.71 -23.67 -5.01
N CYS A 104 -5.94 -22.36 -4.95
CA CYS A 104 -7.07 -21.70 -5.60
C CYS A 104 -6.89 -21.68 -7.12
N ILE A 105 -7.88 -22.23 -7.83
CA ILE A 105 -7.88 -22.28 -9.30
C ILE A 105 -8.97 -21.43 -9.95
N LYS A 106 -10.01 -21.02 -9.19
CA LYS A 106 -11.09 -20.17 -9.71
C LYS A 106 -11.81 -19.38 -8.62
N VAL A 107 -12.22 -18.17 -8.96
CA VAL A 107 -12.97 -17.24 -8.11
C VAL A 107 -14.10 -16.60 -8.94
N THR A 108 -15.31 -16.44 -8.41
CA THR A 108 -16.43 -15.88 -9.22
C THR A 108 -16.79 -14.43 -8.98
N LYS A 109 -16.73 -13.94 -7.74
CA LYS A 109 -17.20 -12.61 -7.36
C LYS A 109 -16.42 -12.08 -6.15
N PRO A 110 -16.34 -10.73 -6.02
CA PRO A 110 -15.82 -10.11 -4.82
C PRO A 110 -16.69 -10.48 -3.62
N LEU A 111 -16.08 -10.50 -2.44
CA LEU A 111 -16.82 -10.43 -1.19
C LEU A 111 -17.42 -9.02 -1.08
N ALA A 112 -18.54 -8.84 -0.36
CA ALA A 112 -19.25 -7.55 -0.29
C ALA A 112 -18.40 -6.36 0.21
N GLN A 113 -17.23 -6.66 0.80
CA GLN A 113 -16.26 -5.70 1.30
C GLN A 113 -15.29 -5.17 0.22
N HIS A 114 -15.22 -5.82 -0.93
CA HIS A 114 -14.44 -5.35 -2.07
C HIS A 114 -15.39 -4.63 -3.05
N GLY A 115 -15.14 -3.33 -3.28
CA GLY A 115 -15.90 -2.49 -4.21
C GLY A 115 -15.80 -2.90 -5.67
N GLU A 116 -16.13 -2.00 -6.60
CA GLU A 116 -16.29 -2.29 -8.04
C GLU A 116 -15.01 -2.78 -8.78
N ASP A 117 -13.84 -2.79 -8.14
CA ASP A 117 -12.52 -3.13 -8.71
C ASP A 117 -12.11 -4.61 -8.55
N PHE A 118 -13.03 -5.55 -8.76
CA PHE A 118 -12.72 -6.99 -8.64
C PHE A 118 -11.96 -7.57 -9.85
N ASN A 119 -10.78 -8.13 -9.60
CA ASN A 119 -10.01 -8.90 -10.59
C ASN A 119 -9.81 -10.36 -10.12
N GLU A 120 -10.33 -11.31 -10.88
CA GLU A 120 -10.23 -12.75 -10.58
C GLU A 120 -8.77 -13.24 -10.48
N THR A 121 -7.87 -12.71 -11.31
CA THR A 121 -6.47 -13.13 -11.33
C THR A 121 -5.74 -12.68 -10.08
N GLN A 122 -5.96 -11.43 -9.66
CA GLN A 122 -5.37 -10.86 -8.44
C GLN A 122 -5.92 -11.57 -7.19
N GLU A 123 -7.24 -11.79 -7.10
CA GLU A 123 -7.83 -12.47 -5.95
C GLU A 123 -7.37 -13.93 -5.85
N LYS A 124 -7.20 -14.63 -6.98
CA LYS A 124 -6.63 -15.97 -7.00
C LYS A 124 -5.16 -15.97 -6.53
N HIS A 125 -4.38 -14.97 -6.92
CA HIS A 125 -2.99 -14.84 -6.49
C HIS A 125 -2.91 -14.62 -4.97
N ARG A 126 -3.66 -13.64 -4.45
CA ARG A 126 -3.78 -13.37 -3.01
C ARG A 126 -4.15 -14.62 -2.21
N LEU A 127 -5.11 -15.40 -2.68
CA LEU A 127 -5.51 -16.65 -2.01
C LEU A 127 -4.40 -17.70 -2.03
N ASN A 128 -3.66 -17.83 -3.13
CA ASN A 128 -2.57 -18.79 -3.23
C ASN A 128 -1.36 -18.41 -2.37
N GLU A 129 -1.06 -17.13 -2.25
CA GLU A 129 -0.05 -16.64 -1.30
C GLU A 129 -0.47 -16.95 0.14
N ALA A 130 -1.71 -16.62 0.51
CA ALA A 130 -2.22 -16.90 1.85
C ALA A 130 -2.25 -18.41 2.17
N PHE A 131 -2.60 -19.26 1.20
CA PHE A 131 -2.55 -20.71 1.36
C PHE A 131 -1.12 -21.26 1.51
N ALA A 132 -0.14 -20.67 0.83
CA ALA A 132 1.26 -21.04 1.02
C ALA A 132 1.74 -20.74 2.44
N SER A 133 1.29 -19.62 3.03
CA SER A 133 1.58 -19.27 4.42
C SER A 133 0.96 -20.24 5.42
N LEU A 134 -0.25 -20.77 5.15
CA LEU A 134 -0.88 -21.81 6.00
C LEU A 134 -0.03 -23.09 6.09
N GLN A 135 0.69 -23.45 5.03
CA GLN A 135 1.53 -24.65 4.99
C GLN A 135 2.86 -24.48 5.75
N GLN A 136 3.35 -23.26 5.90
CA GLN A 136 4.60 -22.98 6.62
C GLN A 136 4.43 -22.94 8.15
N GLY A 137 3.19 -23.05 8.65
CA GLY A 137 2.86 -23.12 10.07
C GLY A 137 3.00 -24.49 10.73
N GLU A 138 3.20 -25.58 9.97
CA GLU A 138 3.29 -26.94 10.53
C GLU A 138 4.33 -27.80 9.79
N SER A 139 5.62 -27.66 10.14
CA SER A 139 6.62 -28.76 10.22
C SER A 139 8.06 -28.26 10.37
N SER A 140 8.51 -28.07 11.61
CA SER A 140 9.83 -28.55 12.08
C SER A 140 10.00 -28.27 13.58
N GLU A 141 9.47 -29.17 14.41
CA GLU A 141 10.07 -29.45 15.72
C GLU A 141 11.40 -30.18 15.48
N ASP A 142 12.49 -29.43 15.33
CA ASP A 142 13.85 -29.75 15.81
C ASP A 142 14.91 -28.87 15.11
N SER A 143 15.04 -27.61 15.55
CA SER A 143 16.32 -26.94 15.85
C SER A 143 16.09 -25.48 16.23
N SER A 144 16.21 -25.18 17.53
CA SER A 144 16.59 -23.89 18.13
C SER A 144 16.55 -22.60 17.27
N SER A 145 15.37 -21.97 17.18
CA SER A 145 15.13 -20.53 17.45
C SER A 145 13.66 -20.24 17.16
N HIS A 146 12.89 -19.83 18.16
CA HIS A 146 11.61 -19.18 17.89
C HIS A 146 11.92 -17.86 17.18
N ASP A 147 11.81 -17.84 15.85
CA ASP A 147 11.91 -16.61 15.06
C ASP A 147 10.60 -15.85 15.25
N ASN A 148 10.48 -15.21 16.40
CA ASN A 148 9.30 -14.47 16.78
C ASN A 148 9.15 -13.23 15.89
N SER A 149 7.92 -12.89 15.56
CA SER A 149 7.61 -11.59 14.96
C SER A 149 7.98 -10.46 15.92
N ILE A 150 8.60 -9.41 15.37
CA ILE A 150 8.85 -8.17 16.10
C ILE A 150 7.60 -7.32 15.96
N SER A 151 6.87 -7.11 17.07
CA SER A 151 5.63 -6.34 17.06
C SER A 151 5.92 -4.86 16.86
N VAL A 152 5.54 -4.30 15.72
CA VAL A 152 5.65 -2.87 15.42
C VAL A 152 4.27 -2.21 15.47
N PRO A 153 4.07 -1.12 16.25
CA PRO A 153 2.81 -0.39 16.28
C PRO A 153 2.37 0.04 14.88
N GLY A 154 1.06 0.12 14.62
CA GLY A 154 0.51 0.53 13.33
C GLY A 154 0.66 -0.50 12.19
N ILE A 155 1.12 -1.72 12.49
CA ILE A 155 1.20 -2.84 11.56
C ILE A 155 0.32 -3.99 12.09
N PRO A 156 -0.59 -4.57 11.29
CA PRO A 156 -1.39 -5.72 11.72
C PRO A 156 -0.53 -6.92 12.11
N ALA A 157 -0.97 -7.71 13.09
CA ALA A 157 -0.23 -8.89 13.58
C ALA A 157 0.15 -9.88 12.46
N SER A 158 -0.70 -10.02 11.44
CA SER A 158 -0.46 -10.87 10.27
C SER A 158 0.60 -10.35 9.29
N GLU A 159 1.01 -9.08 9.44
CA GLU A 159 1.97 -8.40 8.57
C GLU A 159 3.26 -8.02 9.30
N GLN A 160 3.43 -8.43 10.56
CA GLN A 160 4.64 -8.21 11.34
C GLN A 160 5.79 -9.05 10.79
N ALA A 161 6.95 -8.42 10.58
CA ALA A 161 8.14 -9.12 10.13
C ALA A 161 8.81 -9.88 11.27
N SER A 162 9.44 -11.01 10.95
CA SER A 162 10.20 -11.80 11.91
C SER A 162 11.54 -11.15 12.26
N ALA A 163 12.12 -11.55 13.39
CA ALA A 163 13.46 -11.09 13.76
C ALA A 163 14.50 -11.43 12.68
N SER A 164 14.39 -12.60 12.04
CA SER A 164 15.29 -13.00 10.95
C SER A 164 15.06 -12.21 9.65
N GLU A 165 13.81 -11.86 9.32
CA GLU A 165 13.50 -11.01 8.17
C GLU A 165 14.14 -9.62 8.33
N TRP A 166 13.94 -8.99 9.50
CA TRP A 166 14.59 -7.73 9.84
C TRP A 166 16.11 -7.82 9.82
N LYS A 167 16.67 -8.88 10.43
CA LYS A 167 18.12 -9.09 10.48
C LYS A 167 18.71 -9.19 9.07
N ASN A 168 18.09 -9.99 8.20
CA ASN A 168 18.55 -10.14 6.82
C ASN A 168 18.51 -8.80 6.08
N LEU A 169 17.42 -8.04 6.22
CA LEU A 169 17.31 -6.69 5.65
C LEU A 169 18.44 -5.78 6.14
N PHE A 170 18.71 -5.74 7.45
CA PHE A 170 19.77 -4.92 8.04
C PHE A 170 21.17 -5.35 7.59
N GLU A 171 21.43 -6.64 7.41
CA GLU A 171 22.70 -7.14 6.87
C GLU A 171 22.90 -6.71 5.40
N LYS A 172 21.84 -6.69 4.58
CA LYS A 172 21.90 -6.16 3.21
C LYS A 172 22.07 -4.65 3.21
N ALA A 173 21.38 -3.92 4.08
CA ALA A 173 21.55 -2.48 4.24
C ALA A 173 22.98 -2.13 4.64
N LYS A 174 23.60 -2.90 5.53
CA LYS A 174 25.01 -2.74 5.92
C LYS A 174 25.96 -2.99 4.74
N THR A 175 25.68 -4.01 3.93
CA THR A 175 26.46 -4.28 2.72
C THR A 175 26.37 -3.13 1.72
N PHE A 176 25.14 -2.65 1.47
CA PHE A 176 24.87 -1.49 0.61
C PHE A 176 25.58 -0.23 1.13
N TYR A 177 25.56 0.01 2.45
CA TYR A 177 26.24 1.13 3.08
C TYR A 177 27.74 1.12 2.80
N HIS A 178 28.39 -0.03 3.06
CA HIS A 178 29.83 -0.18 2.85
C HIS A 178 30.25 -0.10 1.38
N GLN A 179 29.36 -0.45 0.45
CA GLN A 179 29.60 -0.25 -0.97
C GLN A 179 29.53 1.22 -1.38
N ALA A 180 28.76 2.05 -0.69
CA ALA A 180 28.57 3.47 -0.96
C ALA A 180 28.27 3.78 -2.45
N PRO A 181 27.19 3.19 -3.02
CA PRO A 181 26.85 3.39 -4.44
C PRO A 181 26.59 4.85 -4.81
N TRP A 182 26.16 5.68 -3.87
CA TRP A 182 25.95 7.13 -4.04
C TRP A 182 27.22 7.92 -4.39
N GLU A 183 28.41 7.33 -4.22
CA GLU A 183 29.66 7.94 -4.72
C GLU A 183 29.82 7.82 -6.24
N ARG A 184 29.08 6.91 -6.88
CA ARG A 184 29.22 6.56 -8.31
C ARG A 184 27.95 6.75 -9.13
N ILE A 185 26.78 6.55 -8.52
CA ILE A 185 25.48 6.57 -9.18
C ILE A 185 24.75 7.87 -8.81
N GLU A 186 24.29 8.61 -9.82
CA GLU A 186 23.48 9.82 -9.64
C GLU A 186 22.00 9.48 -9.39
N ASP A 187 21.27 10.38 -8.75
CA ASP A 187 19.86 10.18 -8.35
C ASP A 187 18.88 9.99 -9.52
N GLN A 188 19.24 10.49 -10.70
CA GLN A 188 18.49 10.35 -11.94
C GLN A 188 18.81 9.06 -12.72
N GLU A 189 19.85 8.32 -12.34
CA GLU A 189 20.26 7.05 -12.97
C GLU A 189 19.43 5.89 -12.43
N ILE A 190 18.17 5.84 -12.85
CA ILE A 190 17.20 4.84 -12.39
C ILE A 190 17.53 3.45 -12.93
N PHE A 191 17.59 2.45 -12.06
CA PHE A 191 17.63 1.04 -12.46
C PHE A 191 16.41 0.27 -11.98
N ILE A 192 16.10 -0.85 -12.63
CA ILE A 192 14.89 -1.63 -12.37
C ILE A 192 15.28 -2.99 -11.76
N VAL A 193 14.53 -3.45 -10.77
CA VAL A 193 14.62 -4.81 -10.24
C VAL A 193 13.26 -5.46 -10.44
N ARG A 194 13.19 -6.55 -11.21
CA ARG A 194 11.94 -7.25 -11.49
C ARG A 194 12.04 -8.74 -11.19
N ASP A 195 11.08 -9.25 -10.44
CA ASP A 195 10.86 -10.66 -10.21
C ASP A 195 9.64 -11.13 -11.02
N GLU A 196 9.84 -11.90 -12.09
CA GLU A 196 8.74 -12.40 -12.92
C GLU A 196 7.89 -13.47 -12.22
N GLN A 197 8.42 -14.12 -11.19
CA GLN A 197 7.67 -15.17 -10.48
C GLN A 197 6.61 -14.56 -9.55
N THR A 198 6.95 -13.42 -8.94
CA THR A 198 6.04 -12.68 -8.05
C THR A 198 5.36 -11.48 -8.73
N ASP A 199 5.70 -11.19 -9.99
CA ASP A 199 5.32 -9.99 -10.74
C ASP A 199 5.62 -8.67 -10.00
N GLN A 200 6.63 -8.68 -9.13
CA GLN A 200 7.06 -7.51 -8.40
C GLN A 200 8.10 -6.74 -9.21
N THR A 201 7.90 -5.43 -9.34
CA THR A 201 8.85 -4.53 -10.01
C THR A 201 9.20 -3.37 -9.09
N ALA A 202 10.49 -3.07 -9.00
CA ALA A 202 11.06 -1.97 -8.23
C ALA A 202 11.79 -1.02 -9.17
N TYR A 203 11.49 0.27 -9.10
CA TYR A 203 12.25 1.33 -9.77
C TYR A 203 13.10 2.03 -8.72
N CYS A 204 14.42 1.99 -8.88
CA CYS A 204 15.37 2.32 -7.83
C CYS A 204 16.11 3.62 -8.16
N SER A 205 16.12 4.57 -7.24
CA SER A 205 16.88 5.81 -7.30
C SER A 205 17.88 5.85 -6.14
N ILE A 206 19.17 6.02 -6.44
CA ILE A 206 20.20 6.18 -5.42
C ILE A 206 20.13 7.60 -4.88
N LEU A 207 19.95 7.74 -3.57
CA LEU A 207 19.85 9.05 -2.93
C LEU A 207 21.24 9.61 -2.68
N LYS A 208 21.49 10.79 -3.24
CA LYS A 208 22.74 11.53 -3.12
C LYS A 208 22.47 12.96 -2.66
N GLY A 209 22.70 13.23 -1.38
CA GLY A 209 22.57 14.56 -0.81
C GLY A 209 23.90 15.32 -0.81
N ASN A 210 23.88 16.60 -1.18
CA ASN A 210 25.03 17.50 -0.97
C ASN A 210 25.32 17.79 0.51
N THR A 211 24.43 17.39 1.44
CA THR A 211 24.47 17.87 2.83
C THR A 211 24.35 16.81 3.93
N SER A 212 23.95 15.55 3.66
CA SER A 212 24.01 14.43 4.63
C SER A 212 23.19 13.18 4.28
N VAL A 213 22.19 13.27 3.39
CA VAL A 213 21.28 12.14 3.15
C VAL A 213 21.80 11.26 2.01
N HIS A 214 22.29 10.07 2.34
CA HIS A 214 22.65 9.03 1.38
C HIS A 214 21.78 7.79 1.58
N GLY A 215 21.49 7.08 0.50
CA GLY A 215 20.57 5.94 0.58
C GLY A 215 20.01 5.47 -0.75
N ILE A 216 18.82 4.90 -0.70
CA ILE A 216 18.08 4.44 -1.88
C ILE A 216 16.58 4.62 -1.66
N ALA A 217 15.89 5.12 -2.68
CA ALA A 217 14.44 5.12 -2.76
C ALA A 217 13.98 4.06 -3.77
N VAL A 218 13.11 3.16 -3.32
CA VAL A 218 12.61 2.00 -4.06
C VAL A 218 11.12 2.18 -4.31
N TYR A 219 10.75 2.44 -5.56
CA TYR A 219 9.38 2.69 -5.97
C TYR A 219 8.75 1.39 -6.49
N HIS A 220 7.74 0.90 -5.78
CA HIS A 220 7.11 -0.38 -6.09
C HIS A 220 5.98 -0.24 -7.12
N GLY A 221 6.04 -1.05 -8.18
CA GLY A 221 4.99 -1.16 -9.19
C GLY A 221 4.76 0.12 -10.00
N GLU A 222 3.65 0.14 -10.75
CA GLU A 222 3.30 1.25 -11.65
C GLU A 222 2.99 2.54 -10.88
N GLU A 223 2.29 2.46 -9.75
CA GLU A 223 2.00 3.63 -8.92
C GLU A 223 3.28 4.28 -8.37
N GLY A 224 4.25 3.46 -7.92
CA GLY A 224 5.55 3.96 -7.51
C GLY A 224 6.31 4.58 -8.68
N LYS A 225 6.30 3.93 -9.85
CA LYS A 225 6.93 4.46 -11.07
C LYS A 225 6.39 5.84 -11.43
N ASP A 226 5.07 6.02 -11.40
CA ASP A 226 4.44 7.29 -11.74
C ASP A 226 4.81 8.38 -10.71
N ALA A 227 4.89 8.03 -9.42
CA ALA A 227 5.36 8.94 -8.39
C ALA A 227 6.83 9.37 -8.61
N LEU A 228 7.72 8.43 -8.96
CA LEU A 228 9.12 8.72 -9.31
C LEU A 228 9.20 9.60 -10.57
N TYR A 229 8.43 9.27 -11.61
CA TYR A 229 8.38 10.05 -12.85
C TYR A 229 7.98 11.51 -12.59
N SER A 230 6.94 11.74 -11.79
CA SER A 230 6.52 13.08 -11.38
C SER A 230 7.62 13.86 -10.65
N LEU A 231 8.36 13.19 -9.77
CA LEU A 231 9.46 13.80 -9.02
C LEU A 231 10.59 14.25 -9.96
N LEU A 232 11.03 13.36 -10.86
CA LEU A 232 12.11 13.64 -11.82
C LEU A 232 11.78 14.80 -12.76
N HIS A 233 10.50 15.01 -13.09
CA HIS A 233 10.06 16.06 -14.02
C HIS A 233 9.64 17.36 -13.31
N GLY A 234 9.95 17.52 -12.02
CA GLY A 234 9.76 18.77 -11.29
C GLY A 234 8.31 19.12 -10.95
N ASN A 235 7.40 18.13 -10.97
CA ASN A 235 6.04 18.29 -10.46
C ASN A 235 6.05 18.24 -8.92
N ASN A 236 6.61 19.31 -8.32
CA ASN A 236 7.00 19.42 -6.91
C ASN A 236 5.82 19.36 -5.90
N TYR A 237 4.58 19.27 -6.36
CA TYR A 237 3.38 19.20 -5.52
C TYR A 237 3.16 17.80 -4.88
N GLN A 238 4.05 16.83 -5.14
CA GLN A 238 3.81 15.40 -4.88
C GLN A 238 4.76 14.73 -3.86
N ALA A 239 5.53 15.46 -3.05
CA ALA A 239 6.29 14.83 -1.95
C ALA A 239 5.39 13.99 -1.02
N LEU A 240 4.11 14.37 -0.88
CA LEU A 240 3.08 13.67 -0.09
C LEU A 240 2.41 12.49 -0.83
N HIS A 241 2.76 12.28 -2.10
CA HIS A 241 2.25 11.21 -2.96
C HIS A 241 3.33 10.16 -3.28
N GLN A 242 4.46 10.21 -2.60
CA GLN A 242 5.49 9.19 -2.79
C GLN A 242 4.98 7.84 -2.27
N LYS A 243 4.90 6.87 -3.19
CA LYS A 243 4.68 5.46 -2.89
C LYS A 243 6.01 4.71 -3.10
N CYS A 244 6.82 4.63 -2.05
CA CYS A 244 8.15 4.02 -2.10
C CYS A 244 8.59 3.51 -0.73
N ILE A 245 9.64 2.70 -0.72
CA ILE A 245 10.42 2.40 0.48
C ILE A 245 11.71 3.19 0.39
N ILE A 246 12.06 3.91 1.45
CA ILE A 246 13.30 4.68 1.53
C ILE A 246 14.19 4.04 2.58
N LEU A 247 15.44 3.76 2.21
CA LEU A 247 16.53 3.47 3.14
C LEU A 247 17.46 4.69 3.17
N THR A 248 17.67 5.25 4.35
CA THR A 248 18.72 6.22 4.68
C THR A 248 19.55 5.70 5.85
N PHE A 249 20.58 6.44 6.23
CA PHE A 249 21.45 6.09 7.35
C PHE A 249 21.61 7.30 8.27
N ASP A 250 21.46 7.09 9.57
CA ASP A 250 21.53 8.14 10.60
C ASP A 250 22.46 7.74 11.75
N SER A 251 22.80 8.71 12.60
CA SER A 251 23.53 8.44 13.83
C SER A 251 22.64 7.68 14.83
N ARG A 252 23.26 6.98 15.78
CA ARG A 252 22.51 6.27 16.83
C ARG A 252 21.66 7.23 17.67
N GLU A 253 22.11 8.46 17.85
CA GLU A 253 21.44 9.51 18.63
C GLU A 253 20.19 10.07 17.94
N ASP A 254 20.13 9.97 16.61
CA ASP A 254 19.05 10.50 15.78
C ASP A 254 17.98 9.46 15.42
N LEU A 255 18.17 8.18 15.80
CA LEU A 255 17.18 7.11 15.62
C LEU A 255 15.91 7.33 16.44
N GLU A 256 14.75 6.95 15.88
CA GLU A 256 13.54 6.82 16.68
C GLU A 256 13.68 5.63 17.65
N THR A 257 13.04 5.72 18.82
CA THR A 257 13.07 4.66 19.84
C THR A 257 12.72 3.28 19.26
N GLU A 258 11.79 3.26 18.31
CA GLU A 258 11.30 2.05 17.68
C GLU A 258 12.31 1.48 16.66
N ASP A 259 13.10 2.31 15.96
CA ASP A 259 14.20 1.83 15.10
C ASP A 259 15.24 1.07 15.92
N ALA A 260 15.69 1.67 17.02
CA ALA A 260 16.69 1.08 17.91
C ALA A 260 16.19 -0.26 18.48
N ARG A 261 14.92 -0.31 18.88
CA ARG A 261 14.29 -1.54 19.39
C ARG A 261 14.24 -2.65 18.35
N ILE A 262 13.78 -2.35 17.12
CA ILE A 262 13.69 -3.34 16.04
C ILE A 262 15.09 -3.87 15.69
N ILE A 263 16.10 -3.01 15.62
CA ILE A 263 17.47 -3.42 15.34
C ILE A 263 18.01 -4.33 16.45
N ASP A 264 17.83 -3.95 17.72
CA ASP A 264 18.28 -4.75 18.87
C ASP A 264 17.56 -6.12 18.92
N GLU A 265 16.24 -6.15 18.73
CA GLU A 265 15.44 -7.39 18.75
C GLU A 265 15.71 -8.32 17.55
N SER A 266 16.07 -7.75 16.39
CA SER A 266 16.50 -8.56 15.24
C SER A 266 17.85 -9.26 15.47
N GLY A 267 18.63 -8.80 16.45
CA GLY A 267 19.99 -9.28 16.70
C GLY A 267 21.00 -8.83 15.64
N ALA A 268 20.65 -7.83 14.82
CA ALA A 268 21.61 -7.15 13.95
C ALA A 268 22.56 -6.29 14.78
N ALA A 269 23.83 -6.22 14.37
CA ALA A 269 24.88 -5.53 15.14
C ALA A 269 25.56 -4.44 14.31
N PHE A 270 25.54 -3.22 14.88
CA PHE A 270 26.19 -2.03 14.35
C PHE A 270 27.19 -1.52 15.40
N GLY A 271 28.44 -1.30 14.96
CA GLY A 271 29.55 -0.88 15.83
C GLY A 271 29.51 0.60 16.19
N GLU A 272 30.35 1.02 17.15
CA GLU A 272 30.53 2.43 17.48
C GLU A 272 30.98 3.25 16.27
N GLY A 273 30.33 4.40 16.03
CA GLY A 273 30.62 5.28 14.90
C GLY A 273 30.10 4.80 13.54
N GLN A 274 29.39 3.67 13.47
CA GLN A 274 28.64 3.30 12.27
C GLN A 274 27.30 4.05 12.23
N GLU A 275 26.88 4.46 11.03
CA GLU A 275 25.51 4.92 10.80
C GLU A 275 24.56 3.71 10.73
N TRP A 276 23.34 3.92 11.19
CA TRP A 276 22.32 2.90 11.38
C TRP A 276 21.25 3.05 10.30
N PRO A 277 20.74 1.94 9.73
CA PRO A 277 19.74 2.01 8.67
C PRO A 277 18.40 2.51 9.22
N VAL A 278 17.87 3.57 8.61
CA VAL A 278 16.51 4.05 8.82
C VAL A 278 15.71 3.70 7.58
N ILE A 279 14.73 2.81 7.74
CA ILE A 279 13.95 2.28 6.62
C ILE A 279 12.48 2.65 6.84
N ARG A 280 11.88 3.34 5.86
CA ARG A 280 10.49 3.80 5.93
C ARG A 280 9.72 3.42 4.68
N SER A 281 8.56 2.80 4.88
CA SER A 281 7.51 2.70 3.88
C SER A 281 6.83 4.07 3.79
N MET A 282 6.66 4.57 2.57
CA MET A 282 5.97 5.82 2.24
C MET A 282 4.69 5.46 1.49
N LEU A 283 3.53 5.84 2.06
CA LEU A 283 2.24 5.67 1.42
C LEU A 283 1.53 7.04 1.31
N PRO A 284 0.94 7.38 0.15
CA PRO A 284 0.21 8.63 -0.02
C PRO A 284 -0.85 8.84 1.07
N GLY A 285 -0.75 9.96 1.78
CA GLY A 285 -1.69 10.33 2.85
C GLY A 285 -1.45 9.70 4.22
N TYR A 286 -0.43 8.85 4.35
CA TYR A 286 0.01 8.27 5.62
C TYR A 286 1.33 8.89 6.06
N TYR A 287 1.58 8.85 7.36
CA TYR A 287 2.89 9.20 7.91
C TYR A 287 3.93 8.17 7.45
N PRO A 288 5.20 8.55 7.22
CA PRO A 288 6.30 7.60 7.01
C PRO A 288 6.32 6.57 8.13
N TRP A 289 6.34 5.28 7.81
CA TRP A 289 6.17 4.24 8.82
C TRP A 289 7.09 3.05 8.57
N PHE A 290 7.14 2.13 9.54
CA PHE A 290 7.92 0.90 9.45
C PHE A 290 7.38 -0.04 8.37
N LEU A 291 8.20 -1.04 8.03
CA LEU A 291 7.90 -1.99 6.95
C LEU A 291 7.08 -3.16 7.49
N THR A 292 6.16 -3.64 6.67
CA THR A 292 5.55 -4.97 6.83
C THR A 292 6.56 -6.09 6.51
N SER A 293 6.23 -7.34 6.85
CA SER A 293 6.99 -8.54 6.43
C SER A 293 7.20 -8.58 4.92
N SER A 294 6.13 -8.34 4.15
CA SER A 294 6.20 -8.35 2.67
C SER A 294 7.15 -7.28 2.11
N GLU A 295 7.12 -6.08 2.67
CA GLU A 295 8.02 -4.98 2.31
C GLU A 295 9.46 -5.27 2.74
N THR A 296 9.66 -5.92 3.89
CA THR A 296 10.98 -6.32 4.41
C THR A 296 11.65 -7.32 3.47
N ILE A 297 10.93 -8.36 3.05
CA ILE A 297 11.40 -9.36 2.08
C ILE A 297 11.70 -8.69 0.73
N PHE A 298 10.77 -7.85 0.25
CA PHE A 298 10.92 -7.16 -1.03
C PHE A 298 12.15 -6.23 -1.03
N MET A 299 12.30 -5.39 0.00
CA MET A 299 13.43 -4.47 0.12
C MET A 299 14.76 -5.22 0.23
N THR A 300 14.79 -6.35 0.94
CA THR A 300 15.98 -7.21 1.04
C THR A 300 16.44 -7.68 -0.35
N LYS A 301 15.51 -8.23 -1.17
CA LYS A 301 15.82 -8.65 -2.55
C LYS A 301 16.32 -7.48 -3.40
N VAL A 302 15.73 -6.30 -3.25
CA VAL A 302 16.13 -5.10 -4.01
C VAL A 302 17.54 -4.66 -3.61
N LEU A 303 17.89 -4.64 -2.33
CA LEU A 303 19.24 -4.29 -1.87
C LEU A 303 20.30 -5.28 -2.36
N GLU A 304 19.98 -6.57 -2.41
CA GLU A 304 20.87 -7.57 -3.01
C GLU A 304 21.17 -7.26 -4.48
N GLN A 305 20.15 -6.88 -5.25
CA GLN A 305 20.33 -6.53 -6.66
C GLN A 305 20.97 -5.15 -6.85
N ALA A 306 20.72 -4.19 -5.96
CA ALA A 306 21.39 -2.89 -5.96
C ALA A 306 22.90 -3.05 -5.77
N ALA A 307 23.33 -3.98 -4.91
CA ALA A 307 24.74 -4.30 -4.72
C ALA A 307 25.41 -4.87 -5.99
N VAL A 308 24.69 -5.69 -6.76
CA VAL A 308 25.16 -6.21 -8.06
C VAL A 308 25.25 -5.10 -9.10
N VAL A 309 24.23 -4.23 -9.18
CA VAL A 309 24.24 -3.07 -10.09
C VAL A 309 25.42 -2.13 -9.79
N ASP A 310 25.67 -1.86 -8.52
CA ASP A 310 26.82 -1.07 -8.11
C ASP A 310 28.17 -1.71 -8.51
N GLU A 311 28.28 -3.04 -8.42
CA GLU A 311 29.45 -3.76 -8.92
C GLU A 311 29.62 -3.62 -10.44
N HIS A 312 28.52 -3.67 -11.20
CA HIS A 312 28.57 -3.39 -12.63
C HIS A 312 29.04 -1.96 -12.92
N VAL A 313 28.50 -0.95 -12.22
CA VAL A 313 28.90 0.46 -12.38
C VAL A 313 30.37 0.69 -11.99
N ARG A 314 30.86 0.01 -10.96
CA ARG A 314 32.27 0.06 -10.56
C ARG A 314 33.20 -0.46 -11.66
N ASN A 315 32.77 -1.48 -12.40
CA ASN A 315 33.54 -2.08 -13.49
C ASN A 315 33.37 -1.33 -14.83
N ASP A 316 32.20 -0.73 -15.05
CA ASP A 316 31.84 0.06 -16.22
C ASP A 316 30.93 1.22 -15.81
N SER A 317 31.50 2.43 -15.73
CA SER A 317 30.76 3.64 -15.33
C SER A 317 29.63 4.01 -16.27
N SER A 318 29.61 3.48 -17.50
CA SER A 318 28.54 3.72 -18.47
C SER A 318 27.38 2.72 -18.35
N PHE A 319 27.44 1.77 -17.40
CA PHE A 319 26.47 0.69 -17.28
C PHE A 319 25.02 1.20 -17.20
N LEU A 320 24.78 2.26 -16.41
CA LEU A 320 23.46 2.88 -16.19
C LEU A 320 23.11 4.00 -17.19
N GLU A 321 23.98 4.32 -18.16
CA GLU A 321 23.65 5.31 -19.18
C GLU A 321 22.35 4.93 -19.90
N GLU A 322 21.50 5.93 -20.12
CA GLU A 322 20.20 5.73 -20.73
C GLU A 322 20.33 5.09 -22.11
N THR A 323 19.65 3.95 -22.30
CA THR A 323 19.73 3.21 -23.55
C THR A 323 18.75 3.81 -24.57
N PRO A 324 19.02 3.68 -25.88
CA PRO A 324 18.10 4.18 -26.90
C PRO A 324 16.70 3.55 -26.72
N LYS A 325 15.63 4.37 -26.78
CA LYS A 325 14.19 4.01 -26.69
C LYS A 325 13.52 4.11 -25.29
N LYS A 326 13.92 5.04 -24.41
CA LYS A 326 13.27 5.24 -23.09
C LYS A 326 13.27 3.95 -22.25
N GLN A 327 14.40 3.25 -22.25
CA GLN A 327 14.62 2.03 -21.48
C GLN A 327 15.59 2.32 -20.32
N ARG A 328 15.57 1.47 -19.31
CA ARG A 328 16.51 1.51 -18.18
C ARG A 328 17.08 0.11 -17.95
N ARG A 329 18.31 0.06 -17.43
CA ARG A 329 18.93 -1.20 -17.01
C ARG A 329 18.08 -1.88 -15.96
N ALA A 330 18.00 -3.20 -16.06
CA ALA A 330 17.20 -4.00 -15.16
C ALA A 330 17.91 -5.29 -14.75
N ARG A 331 17.76 -5.64 -13.47
CA ARG A 331 17.97 -6.99 -12.95
C ARG A 331 16.64 -7.73 -13.03
N LEU A 332 16.58 -8.79 -13.82
CA LEU A 332 15.37 -9.59 -14.04
C LEU A 332 15.57 -11.00 -13.48
N TYR A 333 14.73 -11.41 -12.55
CA TYR A 333 14.65 -12.79 -12.11
C TYR A 333 13.68 -13.56 -13.00
N THR A 334 14.22 -14.47 -13.81
CA THR A 334 13.46 -15.30 -14.75
C THR A 334 14.11 -16.68 -14.85
N ASN A 335 13.30 -17.72 -15.05
CA ASN A 335 13.79 -19.11 -15.14
C ASN A 335 14.70 -19.56 -13.98
N GLY A 336 14.49 -19.00 -12.77
CA GLY A 336 15.25 -19.35 -11.57
C GLY A 336 16.61 -18.67 -11.43
N ALA A 337 16.90 -17.64 -12.23
CA ALA A 337 18.16 -16.91 -12.15
C ALA A 337 17.97 -15.40 -12.42
N TRP A 338 18.86 -14.58 -11.83
CA TRP A 338 18.94 -13.15 -12.12
C TRP A 338 19.80 -12.88 -13.35
N ILE A 339 19.29 -12.08 -14.28
CA ILE A 339 20.00 -11.66 -15.49
C ILE A 339 19.97 -10.14 -15.66
N ASP A 340 20.95 -9.59 -16.37
CA ASP A 340 20.91 -8.20 -16.85
C ASP A 340 20.07 -8.10 -18.11
N THR A 341 19.20 -7.08 -18.15
CA THR A 341 18.39 -6.77 -19.32
C THR A 341 18.07 -5.26 -19.34
N GLU A 342 17.20 -4.86 -20.27
CA GLU A 342 16.66 -3.51 -20.37
C GLU A 342 15.13 -3.60 -20.35
N LEU A 343 14.51 -2.79 -19.50
CA LEU A 343 13.05 -2.71 -19.39
C LEU A 343 12.56 -1.31 -19.77
N PRO A 344 11.35 -1.19 -20.35
CA PRO A 344 10.74 0.10 -20.62
C PRO A 344 10.59 0.91 -19.34
N PHE A 345 11.00 2.17 -19.39
CA PHE A 345 10.75 3.14 -18.35
C PHE A 345 10.04 4.33 -18.98
N THR A 346 8.72 4.30 -18.95
CA THR A 346 7.86 5.35 -19.49
C THR A 346 6.64 5.54 -18.59
N SER A 347 6.29 6.80 -18.31
CA SER A 347 4.97 7.17 -17.80
C SER A 347 4.13 7.79 -18.92
N SER A 348 2.85 8.06 -18.64
CA SER A 348 2.06 9.00 -19.44
C SER A 348 2.76 10.37 -19.46
N ASP A 349 2.74 11.05 -20.61
CA ASP A 349 3.18 12.46 -20.73
C ASP A 349 2.17 13.42 -20.06
N GLU A 350 0.98 12.94 -19.70
CA GLU A 350 0.00 13.74 -18.98
C GLU A 350 0.36 13.83 -17.49
N PRO A 351 0.42 15.03 -16.90
CA PRO A 351 0.63 15.15 -15.46
C PRO A 351 -0.49 14.43 -14.73
N LEU A 352 -0.13 13.66 -13.69
CA LEU A 352 -1.10 13.06 -12.77
C LEU A 352 -1.99 14.18 -12.20
N ARG A 353 -3.20 14.30 -12.73
CA ARG A 353 -4.22 15.22 -12.23
C ARG A 353 -5.20 14.50 -11.34
N TYR A 354 -5.74 15.23 -10.38
CA TYR A 354 -6.89 14.72 -9.64
C TYR A 354 -8.06 14.53 -10.62
N THR A 355 -8.42 13.28 -10.88
CA THR A 355 -9.54 12.90 -11.76
C THR A 355 -10.85 12.67 -10.99
N GLY A 356 -10.84 12.85 -9.67
CA GLY A 356 -12.01 12.57 -8.86
C GLY A 356 -13.16 13.53 -9.14
N GLY A 357 -14.37 12.97 -9.12
CA GLY A 357 -15.59 13.70 -9.47
C GLY A 357 -16.13 14.58 -8.34
N LEU A 358 -17.37 15.02 -8.55
CA LEU A 358 -18.16 15.74 -7.55
C LEU A 358 -18.42 14.83 -6.32
N LYS A 359 -18.13 15.35 -5.13
CA LYS A 359 -18.32 14.70 -3.80
C LYS A 359 -19.42 15.38 -2.98
N VAL A 360 -20.25 16.19 -3.64
CA VAL A 360 -21.37 16.93 -3.06
C VAL A 360 -22.65 16.40 -3.70
N ASP A 361 -23.70 16.23 -2.91
CA ASP A 361 -24.97 15.72 -3.41
C ASP A 361 -25.70 16.71 -4.34
N GLN A 362 -26.51 16.18 -5.24
CA GLN A 362 -27.18 16.97 -6.28
C GLN A 362 -28.16 18.02 -5.72
N TRP A 363 -28.78 17.75 -4.57
CA TRP A 363 -29.72 18.68 -3.94
C TRP A 363 -28.99 19.90 -3.39
N THR A 364 -27.86 19.69 -2.72
CA THR A 364 -26.96 20.75 -2.27
C THR A 364 -26.43 21.57 -3.44
N MET A 365 -26.04 20.93 -4.55
CA MET A 365 -25.59 21.62 -5.77
C MET A 365 -26.69 22.50 -6.38
N THR A 366 -27.93 22.01 -6.42
CA THR A 366 -29.08 22.79 -6.92
C THR A 366 -29.30 24.06 -6.09
N ARG A 367 -29.16 23.96 -4.76
CA ARG A 367 -29.28 25.11 -3.85
C ARG A 367 -28.12 26.10 -4.00
N LEU A 368 -26.92 25.63 -4.28
CA LEU A 368 -25.76 26.48 -4.53
C LEU A 368 -25.93 27.30 -5.81
N GLN A 369 -26.46 26.69 -6.88
CA GLN A 369 -26.71 27.39 -8.15
C GLN A 369 -27.71 28.55 -8.01
N GLN A 370 -28.66 28.42 -7.08
CA GLN A 370 -29.66 29.47 -6.78
C GLN A 370 -29.08 30.65 -5.98
N GLN A 371 -27.88 30.53 -5.42
CA GLN A 371 -27.27 31.64 -4.68
C GLN A 371 -26.86 32.77 -5.64
N PRO A 372 -27.02 34.04 -5.25
CA PRO A 372 -26.56 35.16 -6.05
C PRO A 372 -25.04 35.15 -6.14
N GLN A 373 -24.50 35.60 -7.27
CA GLN A 373 -23.06 35.82 -7.40
C GLN A 373 -22.67 37.11 -6.67
N ILE A 374 -21.57 37.06 -5.92
CA ILE A 374 -21.03 38.20 -5.16
C ILE A 374 -19.63 38.57 -5.64
N LYS A 375 -19.19 39.79 -5.37
CA LYS A 375 -17.88 40.31 -5.80
C LYS A 375 -16.68 39.71 -5.04
N THR A 376 -16.92 38.99 -3.95
CA THR A 376 -15.85 38.40 -3.14
C THR A 376 -15.04 37.41 -3.97
N LYS A 377 -13.72 37.50 -3.85
CA LYS A 377 -12.78 36.48 -4.34
C LYS A 377 -12.34 35.64 -3.14
N LEU A 378 -12.47 34.33 -3.26
CA LEU A 378 -12.14 33.38 -2.21
C LEU A 378 -10.75 32.80 -2.49
N ALA A 379 -9.88 32.74 -1.49
CA ALA A 379 -8.58 32.11 -1.60
C ALA A 379 -8.47 30.93 -0.62
N LEU A 380 -7.85 29.83 -1.04
CA LEU A 380 -7.61 28.64 -0.24
C LEU A 380 -6.10 28.36 -0.19
N GLY A 381 -5.57 28.24 1.02
CA GLY A 381 -4.30 27.57 1.29
C GLY A 381 -4.53 26.27 2.03
N VAL A 382 -3.78 25.24 1.67
CA VAL A 382 -3.72 23.98 2.41
C VAL A 382 -2.26 23.67 2.70
N PHE A 383 -1.99 23.15 3.89
CA PHE A 383 -0.67 22.69 4.29
C PHE A 383 -0.80 21.49 5.23
N THR A 384 0.18 20.61 5.16
CA THR A 384 0.28 19.44 6.03
C THR A 384 0.80 19.87 7.40
N LEU A 385 0.19 19.33 8.46
CA LEU A 385 0.64 19.52 9.83
C LEU A 385 1.77 18.54 10.15
N PRO A 386 2.67 18.89 11.08
CA PRO A 386 3.76 18.00 11.48
C PRO A 386 3.28 16.76 12.25
N ASN A 387 2.07 16.81 12.81
CA ASN A 387 1.53 15.72 13.61
C ASN A 387 0.66 14.81 12.75
N ALA A 388 0.82 13.50 12.95
CA ALA A 388 -0.07 12.51 12.38
C ALA A 388 -1.31 12.29 13.29
N LEU A 389 -2.38 11.81 12.68
CA LEU A 389 -3.57 11.34 13.38
C LEU A 389 -3.56 9.82 13.40
N GLN A 390 -3.60 9.23 14.59
CA GLN A 390 -3.74 7.80 14.79
C GLN A 390 -4.95 7.56 15.70
N SER A 391 -5.92 6.76 15.23
CA SER A 391 -7.14 6.50 15.99
C SER A 391 -6.99 5.30 16.91
N GLU A 392 -6.29 4.27 16.44
CA GLU A 392 -5.97 3.04 17.18
C GLU A 392 -4.48 2.69 17.04
N GLU A 393 -3.92 1.99 18.02
CA GLU A 393 -2.49 1.63 18.03
C GLU A 393 -2.08 0.71 16.87
N GLU A 394 -3.01 -0.09 16.34
CA GLU A 394 -2.78 -1.00 15.22
C GLU A 394 -2.92 -0.32 13.85
N GLU A 395 -3.42 0.92 13.79
CA GLU A 395 -3.55 1.65 12.54
C GLU A 395 -2.30 2.47 12.23
N ARG A 396 -1.87 2.43 10.97
CA ARG A 396 -0.83 3.33 10.48
C ARG A 396 -1.27 4.80 10.60
N PRO A 397 -0.46 5.69 11.19
CA PRO A 397 -0.83 7.09 11.35
C PRO A 397 -1.09 7.81 10.02
N LEU A 398 -2.11 8.66 10.01
CA LEU A 398 -2.54 9.45 8.86
C LEU A 398 -1.96 10.86 8.87
N LEU A 399 -1.60 11.38 7.69
CA LEU A 399 -1.27 12.79 7.55
C LEU A 399 -2.51 13.65 7.77
N VAL A 400 -2.31 14.74 8.52
CA VAL A 400 -3.35 15.75 8.75
C VAL A 400 -2.99 17.00 7.99
N GLU A 401 -4.00 17.60 7.38
CA GLU A 401 -3.86 18.88 6.70
C GLU A 401 -4.76 19.93 7.33
N SER A 402 -4.36 21.18 7.21
CA SER A 402 -5.18 22.32 7.57
C SER A 402 -5.54 23.11 6.33
N SER A 403 -6.85 23.35 6.14
CA SER A 403 -7.35 24.29 5.13
C SER A 403 -7.55 25.63 5.78
N ILE A 404 -7.15 26.70 5.10
CA ILE A 404 -7.45 28.06 5.50
C ILE A 404 -8.01 28.83 4.32
N TRP A 405 -9.18 29.40 4.55
CA TRP A 405 -9.96 30.14 3.58
C TRP A 405 -9.92 31.62 3.92
N PHE A 406 -9.66 32.46 2.92
CA PHE A 406 -9.52 33.90 3.10
C PHE A 406 -10.30 34.68 2.05
N ASN A 407 -10.68 35.90 2.39
CA ASN A 407 -11.08 36.88 1.38
C ASN A 407 -9.81 37.46 0.72
N ALA A 408 -9.66 37.23 -0.59
CA ALA A 408 -8.44 37.60 -1.31
C ALA A 408 -8.21 39.12 -1.40
N ALA A 409 -9.26 39.94 -1.27
CA ALA A 409 -9.13 41.39 -1.40
C ALA A 409 -8.60 42.08 -0.15
N ASN A 410 -8.90 41.54 1.04
CA ASN A 410 -8.53 42.14 2.32
C ASN A 410 -7.75 41.20 3.25
N GLU A 411 -7.35 40.02 2.76
CA GLU A 411 -6.56 39.01 3.48
C GLU A 411 -7.21 38.49 4.78
N LYS A 412 -8.49 38.78 5.03
CA LYS A 412 -9.17 38.34 6.25
C LYS A 412 -9.50 36.85 6.16
N MET A 413 -9.10 36.09 7.17
CA MET A 413 -9.48 34.68 7.34
C MET A 413 -11.01 34.57 7.51
N ILE A 414 -11.61 33.68 6.73
CA ILE A 414 -13.03 33.36 6.74
C ILE A 414 -13.27 32.13 7.63
N ASP A 415 -12.45 31.10 7.43
CA ASP A 415 -12.57 29.83 8.13
C ASP A 415 -11.24 29.05 8.04
N HIS A 416 -10.97 28.21 9.05
CA HIS A 416 -9.92 27.21 8.99
C HIS A 416 -10.38 25.90 9.65
N LYS A 417 -9.83 24.78 9.21
CA LYS A 417 -10.09 23.48 9.83
C LYS A 417 -9.08 22.43 9.37
N GLU A 418 -8.77 21.53 10.29
CA GLU A 418 -7.95 20.34 10.09
C GLU A 418 -8.78 19.16 9.60
N PHE A 419 -8.19 18.33 8.74
CA PHE A 419 -8.82 17.13 8.19
C PHE A 419 -7.77 16.09 7.78
N PRO A 420 -8.10 14.78 7.78
CA PRO A 420 -7.20 13.74 7.29
C PRO A 420 -6.97 13.87 5.78
N PHE A 421 -5.73 13.67 5.33
CA PHE A 421 -5.34 13.75 3.91
C PHE A 421 -6.21 12.87 3.01
N LEU A 422 -6.51 11.62 3.43
CA LEU A 422 -7.34 10.69 2.65
C LEU A 422 -8.77 11.20 2.40
N LYS A 423 -9.25 12.18 3.18
CA LYS A 423 -10.56 12.81 3.02
C LYS A 423 -10.51 14.14 2.27
N ARG A 424 -9.34 14.56 1.78
CA ARG A 424 -9.06 15.89 1.19
C ARG A 424 -10.12 16.34 0.19
N ALA A 425 -10.41 15.55 -0.84
CA ALA A 425 -11.32 15.99 -1.88
C ALA A 425 -12.76 16.20 -1.40
N ALA A 426 -13.32 15.22 -0.69
CA ALA A 426 -14.66 15.33 -0.12
C ALA A 426 -14.74 16.48 0.90
N TYR A 427 -13.71 16.62 1.73
CA TYR A 427 -13.63 17.67 2.73
C TYR A 427 -13.62 19.07 2.10
N LEU A 428 -12.70 19.33 1.17
CA LEU A 428 -12.53 20.66 0.56
C LEU A 428 -13.77 21.10 -0.23
N GLN A 429 -14.41 20.18 -0.97
CA GLN A 429 -15.65 20.47 -1.70
C GLN A 429 -16.81 20.81 -0.74
N ASN A 430 -17.02 20.02 0.31
CA ASN A 430 -18.06 20.27 1.31
C ASN A 430 -17.76 21.54 2.14
N LYS A 431 -16.48 21.85 2.37
CA LYS A 431 -16.08 23.07 3.06
C LYS A 431 -16.35 24.32 2.22
N LEU A 432 -16.08 24.27 0.92
CA LEU A 432 -16.46 25.34 -0.02
C LEU A 432 -17.98 25.59 0.02
N VAL A 433 -18.79 24.53 -0.03
CA VAL A 433 -20.26 24.61 0.07
C VAL A 433 -20.67 25.32 1.37
N ASN A 434 -20.10 24.91 2.51
CA ASN A 434 -20.38 25.49 3.81
C ASN A 434 -20.04 26.98 3.85
N ILE A 435 -18.87 27.36 3.31
CA ILE A 435 -18.45 28.77 3.21
C ILE A 435 -19.42 29.60 2.38
N ILE A 436 -19.88 29.07 1.24
CA ILE A 436 -20.84 29.76 0.37
C ILE A 436 -22.15 30.04 1.12
N PHE A 437 -22.71 29.04 1.82
CA PHE A 437 -23.98 29.19 2.52
C PHE A 437 -23.87 30.03 3.81
N ASN A 438 -22.86 29.78 4.64
CA ASN A 438 -22.84 30.28 6.01
C ASN A 438 -22.01 31.56 6.17
N HIS A 439 -20.96 31.73 5.37
CA HIS A 439 -20.03 32.85 5.54
C HIS A 439 -20.20 33.92 4.44
N LEU A 440 -20.28 33.49 3.17
CA LEU A 440 -20.39 34.40 2.04
C LEU A 440 -21.83 34.81 1.73
N LYS A 441 -22.79 33.90 1.97
CA LYS A 441 -24.20 34.04 1.57
C LYS A 441 -24.37 34.36 0.08
N GLY A 442 -23.54 33.73 -0.75
CA GLY A 442 -23.45 34.00 -2.18
C GLY A 442 -22.27 33.28 -2.84
N ARG A 443 -22.38 32.99 -4.14
CA ARG A 443 -21.31 32.37 -4.93
C ARG A 443 -20.18 33.40 -5.12
N PRO A 444 -18.92 33.08 -4.77
CA PRO A 444 -17.82 34.00 -5.00
C PRO A 444 -17.63 34.26 -6.49
N SER A 445 -17.01 35.39 -6.83
CA SER A 445 -16.69 35.72 -8.23
C SER A 445 -15.60 34.81 -8.78
N GLN A 446 -14.63 34.41 -7.94
CA GLN A 446 -13.47 33.59 -8.30
C GLN A 446 -12.99 32.82 -7.06
N ILE A 447 -12.35 31.67 -7.29
CA ILE A 447 -11.62 30.89 -6.29
C ILE A 447 -10.15 30.85 -6.68
N LEU A 448 -9.24 31.11 -5.73
CA LEU A 448 -7.80 31.11 -5.92
C LEU A 448 -7.16 30.00 -5.06
N ALA A 449 -6.26 29.21 -5.62
CA ALA A 449 -5.43 28.25 -4.87
C ALA A 449 -4.00 28.23 -5.44
N ALA A 450 -3.01 27.88 -4.61
CA ALA A 450 -1.60 27.83 -5.02
C ALA A 450 -1.13 26.43 -5.46
N ASP A 451 -2.02 25.44 -5.35
CA ASP A 451 -1.77 24.04 -5.66
C ASP A 451 -2.71 23.61 -6.82
N PRO A 452 -2.15 23.14 -7.95
CA PRO A 452 -2.92 22.65 -9.09
C PRO A 452 -3.90 21.53 -8.72
N GLU A 453 -3.53 20.62 -7.83
CA GLU A 453 -4.38 19.51 -7.41
C GLU A 453 -5.60 20.04 -6.62
N ILE A 454 -5.39 21.05 -5.78
CA ILE A 454 -6.49 21.72 -5.08
C ILE A 454 -7.42 22.42 -6.07
N CYS A 455 -6.87 23.04 -7.13
CA CYS A 455 -7.69 23.60 -8.19
C CYS A 455 -8.57 22.52 -8.84
N ASP A 456 -7.98 21.36 -9.18
CA ASP A 456 -8.69 20.22 -9.78
C ASP A 456 -9.76 19.67 -8.82
N ILE A 457 -9.48 19.56 -7.52
CA ILE A 457 -10.44 19.12 -6.49
C ILE A 457 -11.65 20.03 -6.39
N LEU A 458 -11.47 21.35 -6.51
CA LEU A 458 -12.56 22.33 -6.41
C LEU A 458 -13.33 22.52 -7.72
N MET A 459 -12.71 22.18 -8.85
CA MET A 459 -13.27 22.41 -10.20
C MET A 459 -14.66 21.77 -10.42
N PRO A 460 -14.95 20.53 -9.97
CA PRO A 460 -16.28 19.91 -10.14
C PRO A 460 -17.41 20.74 -9.52
N VAL A 461 -17.19 21.31 -8.33
CA VAL A 461 -18.17 22.18 -7.66
C VAL A 461 -18.24 23.53 -8.38
N ALA A 462 -17.08 24.17 -8.58
CA ALA A 462 -16.98 25.52 -9.13
C ALA A 462 -17.62 25.63 -10.54
N LYS A 463 -17.35 24.66 -11.41
CA LYS A 463 -17.93 24.58 -12.75
C LYS A 463 -19.47 24.53 -12.72
N GLN A 464 -20.05 23.71 -11.84
CA GLN A 464 -21.50 23.57 -11.74
C GLN A 464 -22.19 24.83 -11.21
N ILE A 465 -21.49 25.64 -10.42
CA ILE A 465 -22.01 26.90 -9.89
C ILE A 465 -21.57 28.12 -10.70
N GLY A 466 -20.93 27.94 -11.86
CA GLY A 466 -20.49 29.05 -12.72
C GLY A 466 -19.44 29.95 -12.08
N VAL A 467 -18.49 29.38 -11.34
CA VAL A 467 -17.35 30.08 -10.72
C VAL A 467 -16.05 29.53 -11.29
N GLU A 468 -15.13 30.42 -11.59
CA GLU A 468 -13.80 30.05 -12.09
C GLU A 468 -12.81 29.80 -10.95
N VAL A 469 -11.97 28.78 -11.12
CA VAL A 469 -10.86 28.45 -10.21
C VAL A 469 -9.55 28.81 -10.89
N TYR A 470 -8.71 29.60 -10.22
CA TYR A 470 -7.43 30.06 -10.74
C TYR A 470 -6.28 29.56 -9.88
N LEU A 471 -5.25 29.03 -10.55
CA LEU A 471 -3.94 28.81 -9.95
C LEU A 471 -3.24 30.16 -9.73
N THR A 472 -2.76 30.40 -8.52
CA THR A 472 -1.97 31.60 -8.17
C THR A 472 -0.59 31.20 -7.66
N SER A 473 0.43 31.99 -7.98
CA SER A 473 1.79 31.76 -7.46
C SER A 473 1.99 32.29 -6.04
N LYS A 474 1.03 33.07 -5.50
CA LYS A 474 1.15 33.70 -4.18
C LYS A 474 -0.15 33.66 -3.40
N LEU A 475 -0.01 33.38 -2.11
CA LEU A 475 -1.05 33.48 -1.08
C LEU A 475 -0.44 34.19 0.13
N PRO A 476 -0.39 35.53 0.15
CA PRO A 476 0.32 36.29 1.20
C PRO A 476 -0.07 35.93 2.65
N PRO A 477 -1.36 35.67 2.98
CA PRO A 477 -1.73 35.19 4.31
C PRO A 477 -1.05 33.86 4.69
N MET A 478 -0.92 32.94 3.73
CA MET A 478 -0.26 31.65 3.94
C MET A 478 1.24 31.80 4.13
N GLU A 479 1.89 32.64 3.33
CA GLU A 479 3.32 32.92 3.47
C GLU A 479 3.65 33.51 4.85
N LYS A 480 2.80 34.41 5.37
CA LYS A 480 2.94 34.97 6.72
C LYS A 480 2.77 33.90 7.79
N LEU A 481 1.75 33.05 7.67
CA LEU A 481 1.47 31.97 8.61
C LEU A 481 2.61 30.94 8.66
N MET A 482 3.07 30.47 7.50
CA MET A 482 4.18 29.53 7.41
C MET A 482 5.46 30.07 8.06
N LYS A 483 5.76 31.37 7.86
CA LYS A 483 6.88 32.04 8.54
C LYS A 483 6.73 32.13 10.06
N GLN A 484 5.52 32.21 10.59
CA GLN A 484 5.27 32.20 12.03
C GLN A 484 5.43 30.80 12.61
N MET A 485 4.89 29.79 11.93
CA MET A 485 5.03 28.38 12.34
C MET A 485 6.50 27.93 12.33
N ALA A 486 7.28 28.36 11.34
CA ALA A 486 8.71 28.04 11.24
C ALA A 486 9.57 28.68 12.36
N LYS A 487 9.07 29.73 13.03
CA LYS A 487 9.75 30.38 14.17
C LYS A 487 9.37 29.81 15.54
N SER A 488 8.35 28.94 15.57
CA SER A 488 7.81 28.34 16.79
C SER A 488 8.31 26.91 17.02
N LYS A 489 9.08 26.36 16.07
CA LYS A 489 9.98 25.22 16.27
C LYS A 489 11.32 25.76 16.74
#